data_AF-X1B5X3-F1
#
_entry.id   AF-X1B5X3-F1
#
_cell.length_a   1.000
_cell.length_b   1.000
_cell.length_c   1.000
_cell.angle_alpha   90.00
_cell.angle_beta   90.00
_cell.angle_gamma   90.00
#
_symmetry.space_group_name_H-M   'P 1'
#
loop_
_entity.id
_entity.type
_entity.pdbx_description
1 polymer ?
#
loop_
_entity_poly.entity_id
_entity_poly.type
_entity_poly.pdbx_seq_one_letter_code
_entity_poly.pdbx_strand_id
1 'polypeptide(L)' 'MSLYKNINKRKKAGTSRPKSKSTISAKSYANMKAGFPKKKKK' A
#
# COMPACT_ATOMS: atom_id res chain seq x y z
N MET A 1 -13.86 -1.21 2.51
CA MET A 1 -12.69 -0.38 2.10
C MET A 1 -11.42 -1.21 2.27
N SER A 2 -10.63 -1.43 1.21
CA SER A 2 -9.37 -2.18 1.34
C SER A 2 -8.27 -1.30 1.95
N LEU A 3 -7.42 -1.88 2.79
CA LEU A 3 -6.24 -1.22 3.38
C LEU A 3 -5.40 -0.50 2.30
N TYR A 4 -5.20 -1.14 1.15
CA TYR A 4 -4.46 -0.57 0.02
C TYR A 4 -5.14 0.64 -0.61
N LYS A 5 -6.48 0.60 -0.69
CA LYS A 5 -7.26 1.73 -1.22
C LYS A 5 -7.08 2.96 -0.34
N ASN A 6 -7.06 2.78 0.98
CA ASN A 6 -6.84 3.87 1.94
C ASN A 6 -5.41 4.43 1.87
N ILE A 7 -4.39 3.55 1.74
CA ILE A 7 -3.01 3.99 1.59
C ILE A 7 -2.82 4.78 0.29
N ASN A 8 -3.35 4.29 -0.83
CA ASN A 8 -3.27 4.98 -2.11
C ASN A 8 -4.05 6.31 -2.10
N LYS A 9 -5.20 6.37 -1.43
CA LYS A 9 -5.95 7.63 -1.22
C LYS A 9 -5.12 8.67 -0.46
N ARG A 10 -4.47 8.28 0.65
CA ARG A 10 -3.57 9.17 1.40
C ARG A 10 -2.35 9.62 0.58
N LYS A 11 -1.77 8.73 -0.23
CA LYS A 11 -0.67 9.09 -1.15
C LYS A 11 -1.10 10.12 -2.17
N LYS A 12 -2.27 9.92 -2.82
CA LYS A 12 -2.83 10.91 -3.76
C LYS A 12 -3.15 12.25 -3.10
N ALA A 13 -3.62 12.22 -1.85
CA ALA A 13 -3.91 13.41 -1.07
C ALA A 13 -2.66 14.09 -0.45
N GLY A 14 -1.46 13.54 -0.64
CA GLY A 14 -0.22 14.08 -0.04
C GLY A 14 -0.10 13.89 1.49
N THR A 15 -1.11 13.33 2.15
CA THR A 15 -1.15 13.13 3.62
C THR A 15 -0.55 11.80 4.07
N SER A 16 0.34 11.22 3.26
CA SER A 16 1.02 9.99 3.62
C SER A 16 2.10 10.24 4.68
N ARG A 17 2.14 9.38 5.70
CA ARG A 17 3.19 9.40 6.73
C ARG A 17 4.57 9.23 6.09
N PRO A 18 5.60 9.95 6.58
CA PRO A 18 6.98 9.75 6.14
C PRO A 18 7.46 8.34 6.49
N LYS A 19 8.48 7.86 5.78
CA LYS A 19 9.06 6.52 5.96
C LYS A 19 9.47 6.21 7.39
N SER A 20 10.01 7.20 8.11
CA SER A 20 10.41 7.09 9.52
C SER A 20 9.24 6.82 10.48
N LYS A 21 8.01 7.19 10.10
CA LYS A 21 6.80 6.98 10.91
C LYS A 21 5.92 5.84 10.37
N SER A 22 6.41 5.06 9.41
CA SER A 22 5.70 3.95 8.80
C SER A 22 5.97 2.65 9.54
N THR A 23 4.92 1.96 9.98
CA THR A 23 5.00 0.59 10.55
C THR A 23 5.07 -0.50 9.48
N ILE A 24 4.98 -0.12 8.21
CA ILE A 24 5.08 -1.04 7.08
C ILE A 24 6.54 -1.47 6.93
N SER A 25 6.81 -2.75 7.11
CA SER A 25 8.14 -3.33 6.88
C SER A 25 8.63 -3.06 5.45
N ALA A 26 9.95 -3.06 5.24
CA ALA A 26 10.54 -2.88 3.91
C ALA A 26 10.00 -3.94 2.91
N LYS A 27 9.89 -5.20 3.34
CA LYS A 27 9.34 -6.31 2.56
C LYS A 27 7.89 -6.06 2.16
N SER A 28 7.05 -5.65 3.11
CA SER A 28 5.65 -5.32 2.84
C SER A 28 5.54 -4.16 1.84
N TYR A 29 6.37 -3.11 1.97
CA TYR A 29 6.39 -1.97 1.05
C TYR A 29 6.81 -2.35 -0.37
N ALA A 30 7.76 -3.27 -0.53
CA ALA A 30 8.17 -3.80 -1.83
C ALA A 30 7.01 -4.53 -2.52
N ASN A 31 6.32 -5.41 -1.79
CA ASN A 31 5.12 -6.10 -2.30
C ASN A 31 3.99 -5.13 -2.66
N MET A 32 3.83 -4.03 -1.90
CA MET A 32 2.86 -3.00 -2.26
C MET A 32 3.13 -2.35 -3.61
N LYS A 33 4.41 -2.09 -3.90
CA LYS A 33 4.84 -1.46 -5.16
C LYS A 33 4.76 -2.44 -6.34
N ALA A 34 5.08 -3.71 -6.11
CA ALA A 34 5.01 -4.76 -7.13
C ALA A 34 3.57 -5.04 -7.60
N GLY A 35 2.57 -4.72 -6.76
CA GLY A 35 1.18 -5.05 -7.03
C GLY A 35 0.86 -6.50 -6.68
N PHE A 36 -0.42 -6.84 -6.67
CA PHE A 36 -0.88 -8.19 -6.32
C PHE A 36 -1.37 -8.95 -7.55
N PRO A 37 -1.11 -10.26 -7.62
CA PRO A 37 -1.68 -11.09 -8.67
C PRO A 37 -3.22 -11.03 -8.61
N LYS A 38 -3.86 -10.85 -9.77
CA LYS A 38 -5.32 -10.93 -9.86
C LYS A 38 -5.75 -12.35 -9.56
N LYS A 39 -6.69 -12.53 -8.63
CA LYS A 39 -7.34 -13.83 -8.42
C LYS A 39 -7.99 -14.27 -9.73
N LYS A 40 -7.66 -15.47 -10.19
CA LYS A 40 -8.45 -16.15 -11.22
C LYS A 40 -9.84 -16.42 -10.63
N LYS A 41 -10.90 -16.11 -11.39
CA LYS A 41 -12.25 -16.55 -11.04
C LYS A 41 -12.24 -18.09 -11.09
N LYS A 42 -12.73 -18.73 -10.04
CA LYS A 42 -13.12 -20.14 -10.10
C LYS A 42 -14.40 -20.25 -10.91
#